data_AF-S9VJU4-F1
#
_entry.id   AF-S9VJU4-F1
#
_cell.length_a   1.000
_cell.length_b   1.000
_cell.length_c   1.000
_cell.angle_alpha   90.00
_cell.angle_beta   90.00
_cell.angle_gamma   90.00
#
_symmetry.space_group_name_H-M   'P 1'
#
loop_
_entity.id
_entity.type
_entity.pdbx_description
1 polymer ?
#
loop_
_entity_poly.entity_id
_entity_poly.type
_entity_poly.pdbx_seq_one_letter_code
_entity_poly.pdbx_strand_id
1 'polypeptide(L)'
;MRAAMTTAAGIAKYLTPLPSTASLFSYHLALHVKPGARRGSGFAAVPQRAVDDCVALCVSAPPVEGRANEGLAAFLEESLQQQLRAMQVAIGAHRGNQQREEALRRYLEGTSFTAIMEESKSKAQGSSNNPTDHTSTMKANKKKASKKKGEDPSPTSAGGQNPPPVDFATLTALPLFRATSGAAADGAAPKVSVTLVKGQTSRTKVVLLEVPLPQELLVPLIEKMAKEDV
;
A
#
# COMPACT_ATOMS: atom_id res chain seq x y z
N MET A 1 -13.70 7.96 -26.38
CA MET A 1 -12.73 6.91 -26.03
C MET A 1 -12.66 6.81 -24.52
N ARG A 2 -13.21 5.75 -23.91
CA ARG A 2 -13.12 5.50 -22.46
C ARG A 2 -11.73 4.94 -22.16
N ALA A 3 -10.96 5.60 -21.30
CA ALA A 3 -9.70 5.07 -20.80
C ALA A 3 -9.97 3.74 -20.07
N ALA A 4 -9.19 2.70 -20.38
CA ALA A 4 -9.31 1.39 -19.73
C ALA A 4 -9.14 1.57 -18.22
N MET A 5 -10.14 1.16 -17.45
CA MET A 5 -10.11 1.24 -15.99
C MET A 5 -8.98 0.36 -15.46
N THR A 6 -8.02 0.97 -14.76
CA THR A 6 -6.99 0.25 -13.99
C THR A 6 -7.69 -0.74 -13.06
N THR A 7 -7.49 -2.03 -13.28
CA THR A 7 -7.89 -3.06 -12.33
C THR A 7 -7.01 -2.97 -11.09
N ALA A 8 -7.66 -3.16 -9.94
CA ALA A 8 -7.13 -3.18 -8.57
C ALA A 8 -5.73 -3.77 -8.35
N ALA A 9 -5.37 -4.78 -9.14
CA ALA A 9 -4.10 -5.47 -9.05
C ALA A 9 -2.90 -4.64 -9.56
N GLY A 10 -3.15 -3.50 -10.22
CA GLY A 10 -2.14 -2.74 -10.94
C GLY A 10 -1.16 -1.97 -10.06
N ILE A 11 -1.64 -1.28 -9.02
CA ILE A 11 -0.77 -0.38 -8.22
C ILE A 11 -0.08 -1.12 -7.08
N ALA A 12 -0.76 -2.07 -6.44
CA ALA A 12 -0.22 -2.82 -5.31
C ALA A 12 1.14 -3.48 -5.61
N LYS A 13 1.34 -3.98 -6.84
CA LYS A 13 2.62 -4.61 -7.27
C LYS A 13 3.81 -3.64 -7.32
N TYR A 14 3.57 -2.34 -7.38
CA TYR A 14 4.63 -1.31 -7.40
C TYR A 14 4.93 -0.75 -6.01
N LEU A 15 4.21 -1.23 -5.00
CA LEU A 15 4.22 -0.71 -3.64
C LEU A 15 4.77 -1.79 -2.71
N THR A 16 6.00 -1.60 -2.24
CA THR A 16 6.69 -2.57 -1.37
C THR A 16 6.62 -2.07 0.07
N PRO A 17 5.95 -2.78 0.99
CA PRO A 17 5.95 -2.40 2.39
C PRO A 17 7.36 -2.55 2.99
N LEU A 18 7.73 -1.60 3.82
CA LEU A 18 8.97 -1.63 4.59
C LEU A 18 8.65 -1.84 6.07
N PRO A 19 9.54 -2.52 6.82
CA PRO A 19 9.42 -2.59 8.27
C PRO A 19 9.44 -1.18 8.83
N SER A 20 8.36 -0.79 9.50
CA SER A 20 8.26 0.50 10.16
C SER A 20 8.64 0.37 11.62
N THR A 21 9.46 1.30 12.10
CA THR A 21 9.82 1.44 13.53
C THR A 21 8.95 2.47 14.24
N ALA A 22 7.96 3.07 13.57
CA ALA A 22 7.23 4.26 14.02
C ALA A 22 5.71 4.12 13.88
N SER A 23 4.98 5.17 14.27
CA SER A 23 3.52 5.30 14.15
C SER A 23 3.00 5.46 12.71
N LEU A 24 3.89 5.57 11.73
CA LEU A 24 3.60 5.65 10.30
C LEU A 24 3.91 4.33 9.60
N PHE A 25 3.31 4.12 8.45
CA PHE A 25 3.66 3.01 7.56
C PHE A 25 4.60 3.51 6.47
N SER A 26 5.63 2.73 6.17
CA SER A 26 6.66 3.07 5.20
C SER A 26 6.56 2.16 3.97
N TYR A 27 6.59 2.75 2.78
CA TYR A 27 6.49 2.02 1.52
C TYR A 27 7.47 2.53 0.48
N HIS A 28 8.03 1.63 -0.32
CA HIS A 28 8.67 2.01 -1.57
C HIS A 28 7.66 1.99 -2.71
N LEU A 29 7.58 3.08 -3.47
CA LEU A 29 6.79 3.18 -4.70
C LEU A 29 7.72 3.33 -5.90
N ALA A 30 7.63 2.39 -6.84
CA ALA A 30 8.38 2.39 -8.09
C ALA A 30 7.66 3.19 -9.18
N LEU A 31 8.34 4.20 -9.74
CA LEU A 31 7.77 5.19 -10.67
C LEU A 31 8.61 5.31 -11.95
N HIS A 32 7.94 5.58 -13.06
CA HIS A 32 8.57 6.06 -14.30
C HIS A 32 8.11 7.49 -14.57
N VAL A 33 9.00 8.44 -14.33
CA VAL A 33 8.73 9.87 -14.36
C VAL A 33 9.00 10.48 -15.73
N LYS A 34 8.00 11.21 -16.24
CA LYS A 34 8.04 12.00 -17.47
C LYS A 34 8.02 13.50 -17.11
N PRO A 35 9.21 14.15 -16.98
CA PRO A 35 9.30 15.58 -16.65
C PRO A 35 8.89 16.47 -17.83
N GLY A 36 8.63 17.75 -17.54
CA GLY A 36 8.26 18.75 -18.54
C GLY A 36 6.87 18.55 -19.15
N ALA A 37 5.95 17.93 -18.41
CA ALA A 37 4.60 17.68 -18.88
C ALA A 37 3.82 18.99 -19.05
N ARG A 38 3.36 19.27 -20.27
CA ARG A 38 2.62 20.52 -20.60
C ARG A 38 1.25 20.61 -19.94
N ARG A 39 0.64 19.48 -19.58
CA ARG A 39 -0.73 19.40 -19.06
C ARG A 39 -0.81 19.33 -17.53
N GLY A 40 0.28 19.62 -16.83
CA GLY A 40 0.37 19.51 -15.37
C GLY A 40 1.04 18.22 -14.91
N SER A 41 1.22 18.11 -13.59
CA SER A 41 1.67 16.89 -12.93
C SER A 41 0.48 15.96 -12.69
N GLY A 42 0.66 14.65 -12.84
CA GLY A 42 -0.42 13.69 -12.73
C GLY A 42 0.02 12.29 -13.11
N PHE A 43 -0.78 11.28 -12.75
CA PHE A 43 -0.53 9.93 -13.22
C PHE A 43 -0.71 9.86 -14.73
N ALA A 44 0.28 9.33 -15.44
CA ALA A 44 0.14 9.11 -16.87
C ALA A 44 -0.86 7.97 -17.06
N ALA A 45 -1.73 8.09 -18.07
CA ALA A 45 -2.68 7.04 -18.43
C ALA A 45 -1.96 5.68 -18.49
N VAL A 46 -2.54 4.73 -17.74
CA VAL A 46 -2.23 3.31 -17.50
C VAL A 46 -0.97 2.77 -18.19
N PRO A 47 -0.03 2.10 -17.48
CA PRO A 47 1.02 1.31 -18.13
C PRO A 47 0.37 0.34 -19.14
N GLN A 48 0.53 0.63 -20.43
CA GLN A 48 -0.18 -0.05 -21.51
C GLN A 48 0.29 -1.49 -21.73
N ARG A 49 1.31 -1.95 -20.97
CA ARG A 49 1.84 -3.31 -21.10
C ARG A 49 2.06 -3.94 -19.73
N ALA A 50 1.78 -5.24 -19.67
CA ALA A 50 2.13 -6.14 -18.57
C ALA A 50 3.65 -6.23 -18.26
N VAL A 51 4.48 -5.42 -18.94
CA VAL A 51 5.95 -5.43 -18.89
C VAL A 51 6.49 -4.26 -18.06
N ASP A 52 5.66 -3.27 -17.71
CA ASP A 52 6.15 -2.11 -16.96
C ASP A 52 6.28 -2.45 -15.47
N ASP A 53 7.51 -2.41 -14.94
CA ASP A 53 7.87 -2.63 -13.53
C ASP A 53 7.62 -1.39 -12.64
N CYS A 54 6.95 -0.35 -13.16
CA CYS A 54 6.72 0.90 -12.43
C CYS A 54 5.45 1.65 -12.90
N VAL A 55 4.92 2.53 -12.03
CA VAL A 55 3.79 3.42 -12.36
C VAL A 55 4.29 4.64 -13.14
N ALA A 56 3.69 4.93 -14.30
CA ALA A 56 4.04 6.10 -15.08
C ALA A 56 3.44 7.38 -14.49
N LEU A 57 4.26 8.42 -14.30
CA LEU A 57 3.85 9.69 -13.71
C LEU A 57 4.44 10.86 -14.50
N CYS A 58 3.61 11.83 -14.85
CA CYS A 58 4.00 13.07 -15.51
C CYS A 58 4.25 14.16 -14.46
N VAL A 59 5.32 14.94 -14.60
CA VAL A 59 5.61 16.07 -13.72
C VAL A 59 5.79 17.31 -14.59
N SER A 60 5.11 18.41 -14.24
CA SER A 60 5.20 19.68 -14.98
C SER A 60 6.58 20.33 -14.86
N ALA A 61 7.28 20.08 -13.74
CA ALA A 61 8.61 20.58 -13.49
C ALA A 61 9.58 20.25 -14.64
N PRO A 62 10.42 21.22 -15.06
CA PRO A 62 11.32 21.03 -16.20
C PRO A 62 12.39 19.97 -15.89
N PRO A 63 12.94 19.30 -16.93
CA PRO A 63 14.01 18.31 -16.81
C PRO A 63 15.37 18.97 -16.56
N VAL A 64 15.44 19.94 -15.64
CA VAL A 64 16.69 20.56 -15.19
C VAL A 64 17.11 19.94 -13.86
N GLU A 65 18.40 20.04 -13.55
CA GLU A 65 19.02 19.36 -12.42
C GLU A 65 18.26 19.61 -11.11
N GLY A 66 17.83 18.52 -10.45
CA GLY A 66 17.07 18.53 -9.20
C GLY A 66 15.59 18.91 -9.30
N ARG A 67 15.19 19.82 -10.19
CA ARG A 67 13.82 20.37 -10.22
C ARG A 67 12.72 19.36 -10.49
N ALA A 68 12.97 18.39 -11.38
CA ALA A 68 12.02 17.31 -11.63
C ALA A 68 11.83 16.40 -10.41
N ASN A 69 12.86 16.22 -9.58
CA ASN A 69 12.80 15.43 -8.36
C ASN A 69 12.04 16.17 -7.25
N GLU A 70 12.33 17.46 -7.08
CA GLU A 70 11.59 18.34 -6.16
C GLU A 70 10.11 18.38 -6.53
N GLY A 71 9.80 18.61 -7.82
CA GLY A 71 8.43 18.67 -8.31
C GLY A 71 7.69 17.33 -8.18
N LEU A 72 8.39 16.20 -8.32
CA LEU A 72 7.82 14.88 -8.08
C LEU A 72 7.43 14.67 -6.61
N ALA A 73 8.37 14.95 -5.69
CA ALA A 73 8.15 14.76 -4.27
C ALA A 73 7.04 15.68 -3.76
N ALA A 74 7.07 16.96 -4.16
CA ALA A 74 6.04 17.94 -3.83
C ALA A 74 4.67 17.53 -4.34
N PHE A 75 4.56 17.10 -5.60
CA PHE A 75 3.30 16.62 -6.17
C PHE A 75 2.72 15.43 -5.40
N LEU A 76 3.54 14.39 -5.14
CA LEU A 76 3.05 13.20 -4.44
C LEU A 76 2.66 13.51 -2.98
N GLU A 77 3.45 14.32 -2.28
CA GLU A 77 3.15 14.73 -0.90
C GLU A 77 1.84 15.53 -0.84
N GLU A 78 1.69 16.54 -1.70
CA GLU A 78 0.50 17.39 -1.74
C GLU A 78 -0.76 16.60 -2.11
N SER A 79 -0.71 15.81 -3.18
CA SER A 79 -1.86 15.05 -3.66
C SER A 79 -2.27 13.96 -2.65
N LEU A 80 -1.33 13.22 -2.05
CA LEU A 80 -1.67 12.26 -1.00
C LEU A 80 -2.23 12.93 0.25
N GLN A 81 -1.65 14.06 0.68
CA GLN A 81 -2.17 14.82 1.82
C GLN A 81 -3.57 15.37 1.55
N GLN A 82 -3.86 15.81 0.31
CA GLN A 82 -5.18 16.25 -0.10
C GLN A 82 -6.20 15.11 -0.05
N GLN A 83 -5.86 13.94 -0.62
CA GLN A 83 -6.73 12.76 -0.60
C GLN A 83 -6.98 12.25 0.83
N LEU A 84 -5.95 12.24 1.69
CA LEU A 84 -6.11 11.93 3.10
C LEU A 84 -7.09 12.85 3.82
N ARG A 85 -6.96 14.17 3.61
CA ARG A 85 -7.89 15.14 4.21
C ARG A 85 -9.31 14.95 3.71
N ALA A 86 -9.49 14.76 2.40
CA ALA A 86 -10.81 14.51 1.82
C ALA A 86 -11.46 13.23 2.39
N MET A 87 -10.68 12.15 2.51
CA MET A 87 -11.13 10.91 3.14
C MET A 87 -11.51 11.09 4.61
N GLN A 88 -10.69 11.82 5.38
CA GLN A 88 -10.97 12.15 6.78
C GLN A 88 -12.27 12.94 6.93
N VAL A 89 -12.51 13.93 6.07
CA VAL A 89 -13.74 14.73 6.07
C VAL A 89 -14.95 13.84 5.75
N ALA A 90 -14.83 12.97 4.74
CA ALA A 90 -15.90 12.06 4.34
C ALA A 90 -16.31 11.11 5.47
N ILE A 91 -15.35 10.63 6.28
CA ILE A 91 -15.60 9.62 7.32
C ILE A 91 -15.87 10.25 8.69
N GLY A 92 -15.21 11.38 8.99
CA GLY A 92 -15.23 12.03 10.31
C GLY A 92 -16.61 12.55 10.73
N ALA A 93 -17.51 12.81 9.77
CA ALA A 93 -18.89 13.22 10.05
C ALA A 93 -19.75 12.10 10.70
N HIS A 94 -19.31 10.84 10.61
CA HIS A 94 -20.08 9.68 11.03
C HIS A 94 -19.67 9.17 12.43
N ARG A 95 -20.67 8.88 13.29
CA ARG A 95 -20.44 8.42 14.68
C ARG A 95 -20.39 6.91 14.82
N GLY A 96 -21.06 6.15 13.94
CA GLY A 96 -21.11 4.69 14.00
C GLY A 96 -20.07 4.02 13.10
N ASN A 97 -19.53 2.88 13.54
CA ASN A 97 -18.58 2.09 12.73
C ASN A 97 -19.15 1.70 11.37
N GLN A 98 -20.42 1.27 11.32
CA GLN A 98 -21.10 0.94 10.06
C GLN A 98 -21.25 2.15 9.12
N GLN A 99 -21.56 3.33 9.67
CA GLN A 99 -21.70 4.54 8.86
C GLN A 99 -20.34 5.01 8.33
N ARG A 100 -19.29 4.94 9.15
CA ARG A 100 -17.90 5.18 8.72
C ARG A 100 -17.47 4.19 7.64
N GLU A 101 -17.92 2.95 7.76
CA GLU A 101 -17.66 1.91 6.77
C GLU A 101 -18.27 2.21 5.42
N GLU A 102 -19.54 2.54 5.41
CA GLU A 102 -20.25 2.93 4.20
C GLU A 102 -19.66 4.21 3.59
N ALA A 103 -19.31 5.19 4.41
CA ALA A 103 -18.66 6.42 3.96
C ALA A 103 -17.30 6.16 3.31
N LEU A 104 -16.47 5.29 3.90
CA LEU A 104 -15.17 4.91 3.32
C LEU A 104 -15.36 4.14 2.01
N ARG A 105 -16.30 3.18 1.95
CA ARG A 105 -16.64 2.47 0.71
C ARG A 105 -17.08 3.41 -0.39
N ARG A 106 -17.94 4.39 -0.06
CA ARG A 106 -18.42 5.40 -1.00
C ARG A 106 -17.31 6.34 -1.45
N TYR A 107 -16.42 6.73 -0.55
CA TYR A 107 -15.29 7.60 -0.88
C TYR A 107 -14.29 6.91 -1.83
N LEU A 108 -14.01 5.63 -1.59
CA LEU A 108 -13.13 4.79 -2.41
C LEU A 108 -13.89 4.04 -3.52
N GLU A 109 -15.09 4.50 -3.89
CA GLU A 109 -15.88 3.85 -4.93
C GLU A 109 -15.12 3.83 -6.27
N GLY A 110 -15.23 2.70 -6.97
CA GLY A 110 -14.54 2.47 -8.23
C GLY A 110 -13.06 2.11 -8.10
N THR A 111 -12.50 1.98 -6.90
CA THR A 111 -11.12 1.52 -6.68
C THR A 111 -11.07 0.01 -6.37
N SER A 112 -9.86 -0.51 -6.13
CA SER A 112 -9.58 -1.84 -5.58
C SER A 112 -10.18 -2.14 -4.22
N PHE A 113 -10.66 -1.12 -3.50
CA PHE A 113 -10.99 -1.26 -2.09
C PHE A 113 -12.01 -2.36 -1.81
N THR A 114 -13.08 -2.47 -2.60
CA THR A 114 -14.10 -3.49 -2.41
C THR A 114 -13.55 -4.91 -2.56
N ALA A 115 -12.73 -5.13 -3.60
CA ALA A 115 -12.10 -6.42 -3.85
C ALA A 115 -11.13 -6.82 -2.72
N ILE A 116 -10.29 -5.88 -2.25
CA ILE A 116 -9.37 -6.11 -1.13
C ILE A 116 -10.16 -6.50 0.13
N MET A 117 -11.26 -5.79 0.43
CA MET A 117 -12.08 -6.07 1.61
C MET A 117 -12.82 -7.41 1.53
N GLU A 118 -13.28 -7.83 0.35
CA GLU A 118 -13.91 -9.13 0.13
C GLU A 118 -12.90 -10.28 0.27
N GLU A 119 -11.70 -10.12 -0.30
CA GLU A 119 -10.62 -11.10 -0.16
C GLU A 119 -10.23 -11.29 1.31
N SER A 120 -10.09 -10.21 2.07
CA SER A 120 -9.78 -10.28 3.51
C SER A 120 -10.85 -11.02 4.31
N LYS A 121 -12.15 -10.83 3.98
CA LYS A 121 -13.25 -11.57 4.62
C LYS A 121 -13.17 -13.08 4.34
N SER A 122 -12.88 -13.46 3.09
CA SER A 122 -12.76 -14.87 2.71
C SER A 122 -11.60 -15.58 3.42
N LYS A 123 -10.46 -14.90 3.59
CA LYS A 123 -9.29 -15.43 4.33
C LYS A 123 -9.57 -15.58 5.83
N ALA A 124 -10.31 -14.65 6.43
CA ALA A 124 -10.67 -14.73 7.84
C ALA A 124 -11.61 -15.92 8.16
N GLN A 125 -12.50 -16.29 7.23
CA GLN A 125 -13.42 -17.43 7.42
C GLN A 125 -12.76 -18.78 7.12
N GLY A 126 -11.73 -18.83 6.25
CA GLY A 126 -11.05 -20.07 5.87
C GLY A 126 -10.03 -20.62 6.88
N SER A 127 -9.63 -19.85 7.90
CA SER A 127 -8.58 -20.25 8.86
C SER A 127 -9.07 -21.12 10.03
N SER A 128 -10.33 -21.54 10.04
CA SER A 128 -10.91 -22.42 11.07
C SER A 128 -11.42 -23.72 10.47
N ASN A 129 -10.52 -24.56 9.96
CA ASN A 129 -10.76 -26.00 9.77
C ASN A 129 -9.41 -26.71 9.66
N ASN A 130 -8.82 -27.03 10.81
CA ASN A 130 -7.78 -28.05 10.87
C ASN A 130 -8.47 -29.34 11.38
N PRO A 131 -8.70 -30.37 10.55
CA PRO A 131 -9.13 -31.66 11.06
C PRO A 131 -7.93 -32.29 11.79
N THR A 132 -8.02 -32.39 13.10
CA THR A 132 -7.14 -33.19 13.94
C THR A 132 -7.36 -34.66 13.61
N ASP A 133 -6.65 -35.18 12.61
CA ASP A 133 -6.62 -36.62 12.35
C ASP A 133 -5.58 -37.27 13.27
N HIS A 134 -6.06 -37.70 14.43
CA HIS A 134 -5.33 -38.58 15.32
C HIS A 134 -5.37 -40.00 14.76
N THR A 135 -4.34 -40.42 14.03
CA THR A 135 -4.08 -41.85 13.86
C THR A 135 -2.69 -42.19 14.39
N SER A 136 -2.67 -42.58 15.66
CA SER A 136 -1.59 -43.32 16.29
C SER A 136 -1.58 -44.74 15.74
N THR A 137 -0.44 -45.19 15.19
CA THR A 137 -0.07 -46.60 15.32
C THR A 137 1.44 -46.78 15.24
N MET A 138 2.00 -47.24 16.35
CA MET A 138 3.40 -47.64 16.49
C MET A 138 3.74 -48.82 15.59
N LYS A 139 4.99 -48.85 15.08
CA LYS A 139 5.84 -50.05 15.18
C LYS A 139 7.31 -49.72 14.94
N ALA A 140 8.11 -50.14 15.91
CA ALA A 140 9.55 -50.07 15.94
C ALA A 140 10.19 -50.93 14.83
N ASN A 141 11.29 -50.46 14.23
CA ASN A 141 12.36 -51.37 13.88
C ASN A 141 13.75 -50.71 13.93
N LYS A 142 14.72 -51.52 14.33
CA LYS A 142 16.06 -51.19 14.82
C LYS A 142 17.09 -51.72 13.83
N LYS A 143 17.97 -50.87 13.26
CA LYS A 143 19.44 -51.11 13.14
C LYS A 143 20.20 -50.16 12.19
N LYS A 144 21.37 -49.77 12.71
CA LYS A 144 22.70 -49.62 12.06
C LYS A 144 23.02 -48.37 11.22
N ALA A 145 23.71 -47.45 11.90
CA ALA A 145 24.98 -46.80 11.58
C ALA A 145 25.53 -46.82 10.14
N SER A 146 25.77 -45.62 9.60
CA SER A 146 27.10 -45.27 9.04
C SER A 146 27.26 -43.75 8.86
N LYS A 147 28.24 -43.23 9.62
CA LYS A 147 29.02 -42.00 9.48
C LYS A 147 29.23 -41.51 8.03
N LYS A 148 28.78 -40.28 7.72
CA LYS A 148 29.48 -39.41 6.75
C LYS A 148 29.25 -37.94 7.07
N LYS A 149 30.38 -37.26 7.28
CA LYS A 149 30.58 -35.85 7.60
C LYS A 149 30.57 -35.08 6.27
N GLY A 150 29.73 -34.05 6.19
CA GLY A 150 29.63 -33.13 5.05
C GLY A 150 28.78 -31.95 5.48
N GLU A 151 29.45 -30.90 5.95
CA GLU A 151 28.86 -29.62 6.32
C GLU A 151 28.65 -28.81 5.04
N ASP A 152 27.39 -28.54 4.70
CA ASP A 152 26.98 -27.43 3.82
C ASP A 152 25.79 -26.72 4.49
N PRO A 153 25.86 -25.41 4.75
CA PRO A 153 24.78 -24.67 5.40
C PRO A 153 23.64 -24.42 4.39
N SER A 154 22.51 -25.09 4.60
CA SER A 154 21.25 -24.78 3.93
C SER A 154 20.73 -23.42 4.39
N PRO A 155 20.19 -22.57 3.48
CA PRO A 155 19.65 -21.27 3.85
C PRO A 155 18.36 -21.45 4.66
N THR A 156 18.36 -20.84 5.84
CA THR A 156 17.19 -20.66 6.71
C THR A 156 16.05 -20.07 5.88
N SER A 157 15.01 -20.86 5.63
CA SER A 157 13.74 -20.41 5.12
C SER A 157 13.17 -19.38 6.09
N ALA A 158 13.23 -18.11 5.71
CA ALA A 158 12.49 -17.05 6.38
C ALA A 158 11.01 -17.40 6.28
N GLY A 159 10.43 -17.85 7.40
CA GLY A 159 9.00 -18.07 7.52
C GLY A 159 8.29 -16.75 7.28
N GLY A 160 7.74 -16.58 6.09
CA GLY A 160 6.85 -15.48 5.77
C GLY A 160 5.61 -15.62 6.63
N GLN A 161 5.60 -14.93 7.78
CA GLN A 161 4.37 -14.70 8.52
C GLN A 161 3.50 -13.85 7.61
N ASN A 162 2.49 -14.48 7.00
CA ASN A 162 1.42 -13.71 6.35
C ASN A 162 0.82 -12.80 7.42
N PRO A 163 0.74 -11.49 7.18
CA PRO A 163 0.14 -10.59 8.14
C PRO A 163 -1.31 -11.03 8.42
N PRO A 164 -1.82 -10.84 9.65
CA PRO A 164 -3.19 -11.17 9.98
C PRO A 164 -4.15 -10.45 9.02
N PRO A 165 -5.30 -11.05 8.68
CA PRO A 165 -6.29 -10.42 7.80
C PRO A 165 -6.72 -9.08 8.41
N VAL A 166 -6.48 -7.99 7.68
CA VAL A 166 -6.87 -6.64 8.10
C VAL A 166 -8.38 -6.52 7.97
N ASP A 167 -9.07 -6.35 9.10
CA ASP A 167 -10.51 -6.18 9.13
C ASP A 167 -10.92 -4.69 9.21
N PHE A 168 -12.21 -4.44 8.97
CA PHE A 168 -12.73 -3.07 8.91
C PHE A 168 -12.64 -2.35 10.26
N ALA A 169 -12.79 -3.12 11.35
CA ALA A 169 -12.63 -2.60 12.71
C ALA A 169 -11.21 -2.05 12.92
N THR A 170 -10.20 -2.76 12.41
CA THR A 170 -8.79 -2.32 12.46
C THR A 170 -8.58 -1.04 11.64
N LEU A 171 -9.16 -0.95 10.44
CA LEU A 171 -9.04 0.24 9.59
C LEU A 171 -9.70 1.47 10.22
N THR A 172 -10.89 1.33 10.81
CA THR A 172 -11.61 2.45 11.46
C THR A 172 -11.05 2.84 12.82
N ALA A 173 -10.30 1.95 13.46
CA ALA A 173 -9.60 2.22 14.71
C ALA A 173 -8.29 3.02 14.51
N LEU A 174 -7.84 3.21 13.27
CA LEU A 174 -6.63 3.99 12.98
C LEU A 174 -6.75 5.40 13.57
N PRO A 175 -5.66 5.97 14.13
CA PRO A 175 -5.64 7.33 14.67
C PRO A 175 -6.18 8.38 13.68
N LEU A 176 -6.02 8.10 12.38
CA LEU A 176 -6.52 8.91 11.28
C LEU A 176 -8.03 9.20 11.34
N PHE A 177 -8.84 8.26 11.86
CA PHE A 177 -10.31 8.37 11.90
C PHE A 177 -10.85 8.68 13.31
N ARG A 178 -9.96 8.84 14.29
CA ARG A 178 -10.37 9.25 15.62
C ARG A 178 -10.65 10.75 15.55
N ALA A 179 -11.94 11.10 15.48
CA ALA A 179 -12.40 12.47 15.44
C ALA A 179 -11.65 13.29 16.51
N THR A 180 -10.93 14.32 16.07
CA THR A 180 -10.35 15.33 16.95
C THR A 180 -11.50 16.17 17.51
N SER A 181 -12.32 15.57 18.39
CA SER A 181 -13.33 16.30 19.13
C SER A 181 -12.60 17.13 20.19
N GLY A 182 -12.26 18.37 19.84
CA GLY A 182 -11.98 19.44 20.79
C GLY A 182 -10.91 19.15 21.84
N ALA A 183 -9.65 19.04 21.42
CA ALA A 183 -8.51 19.44 22.25
C ALA A 183 -7.33 19.68 21.32
N ALA A 184 -6.84 20.91 21.31
CA ALA A 184 -5.55 21.27 20.75
C ALA A 184 -4.46 20.56 21.59
N ALA A 185 -4.22 19.29 21.29
CA ALA A 185 -2.95 18.68 21.61
C ALA A 185 -2.01 19.07 20.46
N ASP A 186 -0.86 19.62 20.80
CA ASP A 186 0.27 20.03 19.95
C ASP A 186 0.89 18.88 19.12
N GLY A 187 0.14 17.79 18.90
CA GLY A 187 0.49 16.67 18.06
C GLY A 187 0.19 17.01 16.62
N ALA A 188 1.23 17.36 15.87
CA ALA A 188 1.19 17.59 14.43
C ALA A 188 0.25 16.59 13.73
N ALA A 189 -0.73 17.11 12.99
CA ALA A 189 -1.64 16.28 12.20
C ALA A 189 -0.84 15.26 11.38
N PRO A 190 -1.33 14.01 11.24
CA PRO A 190 -0.58 12.96 10.58
C PRO A 190 -0.20 13.43 9.16
N LYS A 191 1.11 13.56 8.95
CA LYS A 191 1.70 14.19 7.77
C LYS A 191 2.23 13.11 6.85
N VAL A 192 1.97 13.25 5.56
CA VAL A 192 2.63 12.45 4.52
C VAL A 192 4.03 13.00 4.31
N SER A 193 5.02 12.11 4.20
CA SER A 193 6.35 12.48 3.72
C SER A 193 6.67 11.67 2.46
N VAL A 194 7.33 12.32 1.50
CA VAL A 194 7.80 11.67 0.27
C VAL A 194 9.28 11.98 0.07
N THR A 195 10.11 10.95 0.05
CA THR A 195 11.56 11.09 -0.13
C THR A 195 12.03 10.29 -1.35
N LEU A 196 12.85 10.90 -2.21
CA LEU A 196 13.46 10.18 -3.33
C LEU A 196 14.61 9.28 -2.82
N VAL A 197 14.49 7.97 -2.99
CA VAL A 197 15.49 6.98 -2.51
C VAL A 197 16.42 6.55 -3.63
N LYS A 198 15.90 6.41 -4.86
CA LYS A 198 16.69 5.95 -6.02
C LYS A 198 16.30 6.68 -7.30
N GLY A 199 17.27 6.84 -8.20
CA GLY A 199 17.03 7.35 -9.56
C GLY A 199 17.10 8.87 -9.68
N GLN A 200 18.01 9.52 -8.95
CA GLN A 200 18.19 10.98 -8.97
C GLN A 200 18.28 11.55 -10.40
N THR A 201 19.02 10.88 -11.28
CA THR A 201 19.21 11.26 -12.69
C THR A 201 18.41 10.41 -13.68
N SER A 202 17.71 9.37 -13.20
CA SER A 202 16.95 8.43 -14.03
C SER A 202 15.47 8.84 -14.13
N ARG A 203 14.81 8.43 -15.21
CA ARG A 203 13.34 8.47 -15.33
C ARG A 203 12.68 7.42 -14.44
N THR A 204 13.33 6.28 -14.25
CA THR A 204 12.89 5.26 -13.29
C THR A 204 13.35 5.66 -11.89
N LYS A 205 12.40 5.90 -11.00
CA LYS A 205 12.61 6.40 -9.65
C LYS A 205 11.97 5.48 -8.63
N VAL A 206 12.53 5.46 -7.43
CA VAL A 206 11.91 4.83 -6.27
C VAL A 206 11.79 5.90 -5.20
N VAL A 207 10.57 6.11 -4.71
CA VAL A 207 10.28 7.03 -3.61
C VAL A 207 9.90 6.25 -2.37
N LEU A 208 10.34 6.73 -1.21
CA LEU A 208 9.86 6.33 0.10
C LEU A 208 8.63 7.17 0.43
N LEU A 209 7.52 6.51 0.73
CA LEU A 209 6.30 7.10 1.24
C LEU A 209 6.21 6.76 2.73
N GLU A 210 6.08 7.77 3.57
CA GLU A 210 5.69 7.59 4.97
C GLU A 210 4.28 8.14 5.13
N VAL A 211 3.32 7.26 5.40
CA VAL A 211 1.90 7.60 5.45
C VAL A 211 1.23 7.02 6.68
N PRO A 212 0.22 7.69 7.25
CA PRO A 212 -0.57 7.20 8.38
C PRO A 212 -1.62 6.16 7.96
N LEU A 213 -1.33 5.36 6.93
CA LEU A 213 -2.26 4.41 6.32
C LEU A 213 -1.64 3.04 6.08
N PRO A 214 -2.38 1.96 6.36
CA PRO A 214 -1.99 0.63 5.95
C PRO A 214 -2.18 0.48 4.43
N GLN A 215 -1.56 -0.57 3.86
CA GLN A 215 -1.46 -0.76 2.42
C GLN A 215 -2.84 -0.89 1.76
N GLU A 216 -3.78 -1.51 2.47
CA GLU A 216 -5.16 -1.77 2.04
C GLU A 216 -5.96 -0.48 1.80
N LEU A 217 -5.54 0.63 2.39
CA LEU A 217 -6.12 1.95 2.16
C LEU A 217 -5.26 2.80 1.22
N LEU A 218 -3.94 2.69 1.31
CA LEU A 218 -3.03 3.46 0.46
C LEU A 218 -3.19 3.12 -1.02
N VAL A 219 -3.31 1.84 -1.38
CA VAL A 219 -3.46 1.42 -2.78
C VAL A 219 -4.72 2.00 -3.42
N PRO A 220 -5.93 1.81 -2.85
CA PRO A 220 -7.14 2.49 -3.32
C PRO A 220 -7.03 4.01 -3.40
N LEU A 221 -6.34 4.63 -2.44
CA LEU A 221 -6.19 6.09 -2.41
C LEU A 221 -5.35 6.59 -3.58
N ILE A 222 -4.26 5.90 -3.91
CA ILE A 222 -3.42 6.21 -5.09
C ILE A 222 -4.20 5.95 -6.39
N GLU A 223 -5.02 4.89 -6.45
CA GLU A 223 -5.88 4.63 -7.61
C GLU A 223 -6.93 5.73 -7.81
N LYS A 224 -7.52 6.22 -6.73
CA LYS A 224 -8.46 7.34 -6.75
C LYS A 224 -7.76 8.62 -7.24
N MET A 225 -6.61 8.94 -6.68
CA MET A 225 -5.75 10.06 -7.12
C MET A 225 -5.46 9.98 -8.62
N ALA A 226 -5.04 8.80 -9.11
CA ALA A 226 -4.76 8.58 -10.52
C ALA A 226 -5.99 8.71 -11.44
N LYS A 227 -7.22 8.64 -10.91
CA LYS A 227 -8.46 8.83 -11.68
C LYS A 227 -8.94 10.26 -11.67
N GLU A 228 -8.68 11.00 -10.60
CA GLU A 228 -9.10 12.40 -10.44
C GLU A 228 -8.14 13.38 -11.15
N ASP A 229 -6.90 12.97 -11.40
CA ASP A 229 -5.87 13.76 -12.12
C ASP A 229 -5.97 13.71 -13.66
N VAL A 230 -6.96 13.02 -14.24
CA VAL A 230 -7.15 12.84 -15.70
C VAL A 230 -8.25 13.74 -16.26
#